data_AF-A0A2P8KDK7-F1
#
_entry.id   AF-A0A2P8KDK7-F1
#
_cell.length_a   1.000
_cell.length_b   1.000
_cell.length_c   1.000
_cell.angle_alpha   90.00
_cell.angle_beta   90.00
_cell.angle_gamma   90.00
#
_symmetry.space_group_name_H-M   'P 1'
#
loop_
_entity.id
_entity.type
_entity.pdbx_description
1 polymer ?
#
loop_
_entity_poly.entity_id
_entity_poly.type
_entity_poly.pdbx_seq_one_letter_code
_entity_poly.pdbx_strand_id
1 'polypeptide(L)'
;MFKNRLRPVHPGETLREDFLEPLKMSASALAKELHVAAPTVNDIVREKRGVSPVMALRLSRYFGGSAQWWLNMQSVYDLKMAEKEAAKQIEKEVRPREAIREFVENNEWQIAEIRAAVDEAKAGDFASGKDVAALAKKWKVSVS
;
A
#
# COMPACT_ATOMS: atom_id res chain seq x y z
N MET A 1 -8.69 0.11 -6.76
CA MET A 1 -7.50 0.38 -5.92
C MET A 1 -6.91 -0.95 -5.47
N PHE A 2 -5.64 -1.24 -5.76
CA PHE A 2 -5.00 -2.47 -5.28
C PHE A 2 -4.88 -2.41 -3.76
N LYS A 3 -5.64 -3.23 -3.02
CA LYS A 3 -5.46 -3.37 -1.56
C LYS A 3 -4.12 -4.06 -1.32
N ASN A 4 -3.14 -3.32 -0.82
CA ASN A 4 -1.86 -3.89 -0.39
C ASN A 4 -2.12 -4.79 0.84
N ARG A 5 -2.15 -6.11 0.62
CA ARG A 5 -2.46 -7.11 1.66
C ARG A 5 -1.29 -7.41 2.60
N LEU A 6 -0.14 -6.74 2.43
CA LEU A 6 1.00 -6.93 3.33
C LEU A 6 0.66 -6.42 4.72
N ARG A 7 1.20 -7.08 5.75
CA ARG A 7 1.05 -6.65 7.15
C ARG A 7 1.54 -5.20 7.34
N PRO A 8 1.00 -4.46 8.32
CA PRO A 8 1.62 -3.21 8.77
C PRO A 8 3.03 -3.52 9.27
N VAL A 9 4.02 -2.74 8.83
CA VAL A 9 5.40 -2.82 9.32
C VAL A 9 5.67 -1.54 10.08
N HIS A 10 5.92 -1.65 11.38
CA HIS A 10 6.20 -0.49 12.21
C HIS A 10 7.62 0.03 11.91
N PRO A 11 7.87 1.35 11.81
CA PRO A 11 9.22 1.87 11.55
C PRO A 11 10.29 1.40 12.53
N GLY A 12 9.88 1.11 13.76
CA GLY A 12 10.72 0.52 14.80
C GLY A 12 11.17 -0.92 14.56
N GLU A 13 10.38 -1.71 13.82
CA GLU A 13 10.77 -3.04 13.37
C GLU A 13 11.93 -2.92 12.39
N THR A 14 11.78 -2.09 11.36
CA THR A 14 12.83 -1.74 10.40
C THR A 14 14.07 -1.16 11.10
N LEU A 15 13.90 -0.24 12.04
CA LEU A 15 15.04 0.31 12.81
C LEU A 15 15.81 -0.78 13.57
N ARG A 16 15.10 -1.77 14.12
CA ARG A 16 15.69 -2.86 14.88
C ARG A 16 16.42 -3.84 13.95
N GLU A 17 15.73 -4.34 12.93
CA GLU A 17 16.17 -5.46 12.09
C GLU A 17 17.16 -5.03 11.01
N ASP A 18 16.98 -3.84 10.41
CA ASP A 18 17.80 -3.40 9.27
C ASP A 18 18.97 -2.49 9.68
N PHE A 19 18.95 -1.92 10.90
CA PHE A 19 19.99 -1.00 11.37
C PHE A 19 20.67 -1.49 12.65
N LEU A 20 19.92 -1.67 13.74
CA LEU A 20 20.53 -1.97 15.04
C LEU A 20 21.17 -3.36 15.10
N GLU A 21 20.49 -4.39 14.62
CA GLU A 21 20.99 -5.76 14.62
C GLU A 21 22.27 -5.92 13.76
N PRO A 22 22.32 -5.45 12.50
CA PRO A 22 23.54 -5.50 11.68
C PRO A 22 24.72 -4.73 12.29
N LEU A 23 24.44 -3.60 12.94
CA LEU A 23 25.45 -2.78 13.62
C LEU A 23 25.83 -3.30 15.01
N LYS A 24 25.16 -4.35 15.51
CA LYS A 24 25.28 -4.84 16.90
C LYS A 24 25.13 -3.71 17.92
N MET A 25 24.23 -2.77 17.64
CA MET A 25 24.02 -1.56 18.40
C MET A 25 22.79 -1.68 19.28
N SER A 26 22.92 -1.35 20.57
CA SER A 26 21.76 -1.29 21.46
C SER A 26 20.93 -0.02 21.23
N ALA A 27 19.63 -0.08 21.52
CA ALA A 27 18.76 1.11 21.50
C ALA A 27 19.24 2.23 22.45
N SER A 28 19.89 1.87 23.56
CA SER A 28 20.51 2.83 24.49
C SER A 28 21.73 3.51 23.87
N ALA A 29 22.55 2.76 23.13
CA ALA A 29 23.68 3.33 22.38
C ALA A 29 23.17 4.30 21.30
N LEU A 30 22.18 3.89 20.50
CA LEU A 30 21.57 4.78 19.51
C LEU A 30 20.97 6.03 20.15
N ALA A 31 20.30 5.92 21.30
CA ALA A 31 19.74 7.09 21.98
C ALA A 31 20.80 8.15 22.36
N LYS A 32 22.02 7.71 22.72
CA LYS A 32 23.15 8.61 22.99
C LYS A 32 23.58 9.34 21.73
N GLU A 33 23.74 8.62 20.62
CA GLU A 33 24.12 9.17 19.32
C GLU A 33 23.07 10.14 18.76
N LEU A 34 21.80 9.84 18.99
CA LEU A 34 20.69 10.72 18.58
C LEU A 34 20.45 11.88 19.55
N HIS A 35 21.16 11.95 20.68
CA HIS A 35 20.93 12.92 21.76
C HIS A 35 19.47 12.98 22.23
N VAL A 36 18.90 11.83 22.56
CA VAL A 36 17.52 11.68 23.07
C VAL A 36 17.49 10.76 24.29
N ALA A 37 16.41 10.82 25.06
CA ALA A 37 16.22 9.92 26.19
C ALA A 37 16.11 8.46 25.72
N ALA A 38 16.84 7.54 26.35
CA ALA A 38 16.83 6.11 26.02
C ALA A 38 15.43 5.47 25.94
N PRO A 39 14.46 5.81 26.82
CA PRO A 39 13.08 5.31 26.68
C PRO A 39 12.44 5.66 25.33
N THR A 40 12.79 6.79 24.73
CA THR A 40 12.24 7.20 23.43
C THR A 40 12.63 6.22 22.33
N VAL A 41 13.91 5.86 22.23
CA VAL A 41 14.37 4.88 21.21
C VAL A 41 13.86 3.49 21.56
N ASN A 42 13.89 3.10 22.84
CA ASN A 42 13.37 1.81 23.31
C ASN A 42 11.89 1.61 22.94
N ASP A 43 11.05 2.62 23.12
CA ASP A 43 9.63 2.54 22.77
C ASP A 43 9.44 2.40 21.26
N ILE A 44 10.25 3.08 20.45
CA ILE A 44 10.21 2.96 18.99
C ILE A 44 10.58 1.55 18.56
N VAL A 45 11.74 1.02 18.98
CA VAL A 45 12.20 -0.32 18.59
C VAL A 45 11.33 -1.45 19.13
N ARG A 46 10.51 -1.18 20.15
CA ARG A 46 9.50 -2.11 20.70
C ARG A 46 8.11 -1.88 20.12
N GLU A 47 7.99 -1.03 19.10
CA GLU A 47 6.75 -0.77 18.36
C GLU A 47 5.64 -0.20 19.24
N LYS A 48 6.01 0.50 20.32
CA LYS A 48 5.11 1.16 21.26
C LYS A 48 4.94 2.65 20.97
N ARG A 49 5.83 3.22 20.15
CA ARG A 49 5.82 4.64 19.79
C ARG A 49 6.24 4.80 18.34
N GLY A 50 5.52 5.66 17.62
CA GLY A 50 5.89 6.03 16.27
C GLY A 50 7.11 6.97 16.18
N VAL A 51 7.59 7.17 14.95
CA VAL A 51 8.67 8.09 14.63
C VAL A 51 8.09 9.49 14.35
N SER A 52 8.42 10.47 15.19
CA SER A 52 8.05 11.87 14.97
C SER A 52 8.94 12.55 13.92
N PRO A 53 8.54 13.69 13.35
CA PRO A 53 9.39 14.44 12.40
C PRO A 53 10.77 14.79 12.95
N VAL A 54 10.86 15.19 14.22
CA VAL A 54 12.14 15.49 14.88
C VAL A 54 13.01 14.24 15.01
N MET A 55 12.40 13.09 15.34
CA MET A 55 13.13 11.82 15.39
C MET A 55 13.59 11.38 14.00
N ALA A 56 12.76 11.55 12.97
CA ALA A 56 13.12 11.24 11.59
C ALA A 56 14.33 12.05 11.11
N LEU A 57 14.41 13.34 11.45
CA LEU A 57 15.58 14.18 11.18
C LEU A 57 16.85 13.66 11.87
N ARG A 58 16.74 13.25 13.14
CA ARG A 58 17.86 12.67 13.91
C ARG A 58 18.33 11.37 13.28
N LEU A 59 17.40 10.46 12.96
CA LEU A 59 17.70 9.19 12.30
C LEU A 59 18.36 9.38 10.94
N SER A 60 17.82 10.29 10.09
CA SER A 60 18.42 10.59 8.79
C SER A 60 19.81 11.24 8.90
N ARG A 61 20.03 12.04 9.95
CA ARG A 61 21.33 12.63 10.20
C ARG A 61 22.37 11.58 10.61
N TYR A 62 21.96 10.57 11.38
CA TYR A 62 22.85 9.54 11.91
C TYR A 62 23.13 8.43 10.90
N PHE A 63 22.08 7.86 10.28
CA PHE A 63 22.21 6.73 9.35
C PHE A 63 22.32 7.14 7.88
N GLY A 64 22.18 8.43 7.57
CA GLY A 64 21.98 8.90 6.21
C GLY A 64 20.56 8.66 5.70
N GLY A 65 20.34 8.86 4.40
CA GLY A 65 19.01 8.78 3.79
C GLY A 65 18.15 10.02 4.07
N SER A 66 16.82 9.87 4.01
CA SER A 66 15.88 11.00 4.15
C SER A 66 14.94 10.85 5.34
N ALA A 67 14.67 11.95 6.04
CA ALA A 67 13.65 11.99 7.09
C ALA A 67 12.26 11.65 6.52
N GLN A 68 12.00 12.00 5.26
CA GLN A 68 10.75 11.68 4.57
C GLN A 68 10.53 10.17 4.47
N TRP A 69 11.58 9.37 4.28
CA TRP A 69 11.45 7.92 4.22
C TRP A 69 10.90 7.34 5.53
N TRP A 70 11.43 7.77 6.68
CA TRP A 70 10.92 7.39 8.00
C TRP A 70 9.46 7.81 8.20
N LEU A 71 9.11 9.04 7.81
CA LEU A 71 7.74 9.54 7.91
C LEU A 71 6.76 8.82 6.98
N ASN A 72 7.20 8.40 5.80
CA ASN A 72 6.39 7.62 4.89
C ASN A 72 6.09 6.24 5.49
N MET A 73 7.09 5.57 6.09
CA MET A 73 6.86 4.30 6.79
C MET A 73 5.87 4.48 7.95
N GLN A 74 6.04 5.52 8.76
CA GLN A 74 5.13 5.84 9.85
C GLN A 74 3.70 6.05 9.33
N SER A 75 3.54 6.86 8.29
CA SER A 75 2.23 7.15 7.71
C SER A 75 1.55 5.90 7.13
N VAL A 76 2.33 5.03 6.47
CA VAL A 76 1.81 3.76 5.95
C VAL A 76 1.38 2.83 7.09
N TYR A 77 2.17 2.75 8.16
CA TYR A 77 1.81 1.96 9.35
C TYR A 77 0.54 2.48 10.01
N ASP A 78 0.48 3.78 10.30
CA ASP A 78 -0.64 4.44 10.99
C ASP A 78 -1.93 4.29 10.18
N LEU A 79 -1.86 4.50 8.86
CA LEU A 79 -3.01 4.32 7.98
C LEU A 79 -3.53 2.88 8.00
N LYS A 80 -2.65 1.88 7.91
CA LYS A 80 -3.08 0.48 7.94
C LYS A 80 -3.67 0.08 9.30
N MET A 81 -3.15 0.62 10.39
CA MET A 81 -3.71 0.40 11.72
C MET A 81 -5.09 1.06 11.85
N ALA A 82 -5.24 2.31 11.41
CA ALA A 82 -6.51 3.01 11.38
C ALA A 82 -7.54 2.32 10.48
N GLU A 83 -7.13 1.82 9.31
CA GLU A 83 -8.00 1.04 8.42
C GLU A 83 -8.50 -0.25 9.11
N LYS A 84 -7.63 -0.93 9.85
CA LYS A 84 -8.01 -2.15 10.58
C LYS A 84 -9.01 -1.86 11.71
N GLU A 85 -8.85 -0.73 12.39
CA GLU A 85 -9.65 -0.39 13.58
C GLU A 85 -10.98 0.31 13.24
N ALA A 86 -10.95 1.24 12.27
CA ALA A 86 -12.04 2.20 12.07
C ALA A 86 -12.71 2.12 10.70
N ALA A 87 -12.12 1.47 9.67
CA ALA A 87 -12.63 1.57 8.30
C ALA A 87 -14.12 1.18 8.18
N LYS A 88 -14.53 0.07 8.78
CA LYS A 88 -15.94 -0.39 8.72
C LYS A 88 -16.92 0.57 9.36
N GLN A 89 -16.49 1.30 10.40
CA GLN A 89 -17.34 2.27 11.08
C GLN A 89 -17.42 3.55 10.25
N ILE A 90 -16.28 4.03 9.76
CA ILE A 90 -16.19 5.20 8.88
C ILE A 90 -17.03 5.00 7.61
N GLU A 91 -16.98 3.81 6.99
CA GLU A 91 -17.80 3.47 5.81
C GLU A 91 -19.32 3.60 6.07
N LYS A 92 -19.77 3.39 7.31
CA LYS A 92 -21.18 3.52 7.70
C LYS A 92 -21.56 4.96 8.03
N GLU A 93 -20.66 5.69 8.69
CA GLU A 93 -20.93 7.03 9.21
C GLU A 93 -20.70 8.13 8.17
N VAL A 94 -19.67 7.97 7.32
CA VAL A 94 -19.23 8.98 6.36
C VAL A 94 -19.77 8.63 4.99
N ARG A 95 -20.75 9.41 4.54
CA ARG A 95 -21.26 9.32 3.17
C ARG A 95 -20.28 9.98 2.20
N PRO A 96 -19.82 9.27 1.16
CA PRO A 96 -19.05 9.90 0.10
C PRO A 96 -19.87 11.01 -0.56
N ARG A 97 -19.22 12.14 -0.88
CA ARG A 97 -19.86 13.19 -1.69
C ARG A 97 -20.13 12.67 -3.11
N GLU A 98 -21.31 12.98 -3.63
CA GLU A 98 -21.93 12.38 -4.82
C GLU A 98 -21.05 12.28 -6.08
N ALA A 99 -20.16 13.26 -6.34
CA ALA A 99 -19.29 13.23 -7.53
C ALA A 99 -18.34 12.01 -7.58
N ILE A 100 -18.00 11.42 -6.42
CA ILE A 100 -17.17 10.19 -6.36
C ILE A 100 -18.06 8.94 -6.39
N ARG A 101 -19.27 9.01 -5.85
CA ARG A 101 -20.24 7.90 -5.89
C ARG A 101 -20.69 7.61 -7.32
N GLU A 102 -21.12 8.62 -8.08
CA GLU A 102 -21.48 8.45 -9.49
C GLU A 102 -20.30 7.95 -10.31
N PHE A 103 -19.09 8.47 -10.08
CA PHE A 103 -17.90 7.97 -10.79
C PHE A 103 -17.63 6.49 -10.47
N VAL A 104 -17.73 6.05 -9.22
CA VAL A 104 -17.51 4.64 -8.88
C VAL A 104 -18.63 3.75 -9.40
N GLU A 105 -19.90 4.13 -9.21
CA GLU A 105 -21.08 3.37 -9.69
C GLU A 105 -21.10 3.26 -11.24
N ASN A 106 -20.76 4.33 -11.96
CA ASN A 106 -20.70 4.32 -13.42
C ASN A 106 -19.55 3.47 -13.98
N ASN A 107 -18.45 3.30 -13.23
CA ASN A 107 -17.30 2.51 -13.66
C ASN A 107 -17.33 1.05 -13.16
N GLU A 108 -18.12 0.73 -12.12
CA GLU A 108 -18.25 -0.64 -11.63
C GLU A 108 -18.86 -1.58 -12.68
N TRP A 109 -19.78 -1.08 -13.52
CA TRP A 109 -20.36 -1.84 -14.63
C TRP A 109 -19.30 -2.30 -15.64
N GLN A 110 -18.36 -1.42 -16.01
CA GLN A 110 -17.27 -1.75 -16.94
C GLN A 110 -16.35 -2.82 -16.36
N ILE A 111 -16.11 -2.80 -15.04
CA ILE A 111 -15.27 -3.81 -14.39
C ILE A 111 -15.98 -5.17 -14.36
N ALA A 112 -17.30 -5.19 -14.16
CA ALA A 112 -18.09 -6.42 -14.22
C ALA A 112 -18.11 -7.02 -15.63
N GLU A 113 -18.25 -6.18 -16.65
CA GLU A 113 -18.23 -6.58 -18.07
C GLU A 113 -16.85 -7.11 -18.48
N ILE A 114 -15.76 -6.41 -18.11
CA ILE A 114 -14.38 -6.89 -18.35
C ILE A 114 -14.14 -8.24 -17.65
N ARG A 115 -14.65 -8.42 -16.43
CA ARG A 115 -14.51 -9.70 -15.70
C ARG A 115 -15.30 -10.82 -16.36
N ALA A 116 -16.54 -10.55 -16.75
CA ALA A 116 -17.38 -11.51 -17.47
C ALA A 116 -16.73 -11.92 -18.81
N ALA A 117 -16.24 -10.94 -19.58
CA ALA A 117 -15.54 -11.21 -20.84
C ALA A 117 -14.24 -12.00 -20.63
N VAL A 118 -13.50 -11.73 -19.55
CA VAL A 118 -12.31 -12.50 -19.18
C VAL A 118 -12.66 -13.92 -18.74
N ASP A 119 -13.77 -14.11 -18.03
CA ASP A 119 -14.23 -15.43 -17.58
C ASP A 119 -14.82 -16.25 -18.74
N GLU A 120 -15.50 -15.63 -19.70
CA GLU A 120 -15.94 -16.22 -20.96
C GLU A 120 -14.75 -16.63 -21.85
N ALA A 121 -13.75 -15.75 -21.98
CA ALA A 121 -12.50 -16.06 -22.67
C ALA A 121 -11.73 -17.22 -21.99
N LYS A 122 -11.78 -17.32 -20.66
CA LYS A 122 -11.19 -18.45 -19.91
C LYS A 122 -12.02 -19.73 -20.00
N ALA A 123 -13.34 -19.63 -20.19
CA ALA A 123 -14.23 -20.76 -20.45
C ALA A 123 -14.02 -21.34 -21.87
N GLY A 124 -13.23 -20.65 -22.71
CA GLY A 124 -12.82 -21.12 -24.03
C GLY A 124 -13.85 -20.89 -25.13
N ASP A 125 -14.87 -20.07 -24.87
CA ASP A 125 -15.94 -19.79 -25.83
C ASP A 125 -15.55 -18.63 -26.76
N PHE A 126 -14.49 -18.85 -27.55
CA PHE A 126 -14.13 -17.93 -28.61
C PHE A 126 -14.97 -18.22 -29.85
N ALA A 127 -15.32 -17.17 -30.59
CA ALA A 127 -15.95 -17.31 -31.92
C ALA A 127 -15.15 -18.32 -32.76
N SER A 128 -15.86 -19.27 -33.37
CA SER A 128 -15.20 -20.33 -34.13
C SER A 128 -14.40 -19.71 -35.30
N GLY A 129 -13.32 -20.36 -35.73
CA GLY A 129 -12.50 -19.84 -36.84
C GLY A 129 -13.30 -19.57 -38.13
N LYS A 130 -14.46 -20.22 -38.30
CA LYS A 130 -15.40 -19.96 -39.41
C LYS A 130 -16.15 -18.63 -39.24
N ASP A 131 -16.55 -18.29 -38.02
CA ASP A 131 -17.29 -17.06 -37.72
C ASP A 131 -16.38 -15.83 -37.82
N VAL A 132 -15.14 -15.96 -37.34
CA VAL A 132 -14.10 -14.94 -37.49
C VAL A 132 -13.78 -14.69 -38.97
N ALA A 133 -13.64 -15.76 -39.77
CA ALA A 133 -13.38 -15.65 -41.21
C ALA A 133 -14.57 -15.03 -41.98
N ALA A 134 -15.81 -15.33 -41.60
CA ALA A 134 -17.00 -14.75 -42.21
C ALA A 134 -17.10 -13.24 -41.93
N LEU A 135 -16.79 -12.81 -40.71
CA LEU A 135 -16.72 -11.40 -40.33
C LEU A 135 -15.58 -10.66 -41.04
N ALA A 136 -14.37 -11.24 -41.09
CA ALA A 136 -13.22 -10.67 -41.79
C ALA A 136 -13.51 -10.45 -43.29
N LYS A 137 -14.19 -11.42 -43.94
CA LYS A 137 -14.62 -11.33 -45.34
C LYS A 137 -15.68 -10.25 -45.56
N LYS A 138 -16.65 -10.13 -44.64
CA LYS A 138 -17.71 -9.11 -44.69
C LYS A 138 -17.16 -7.69 -44.61
N TRP A 139 -16.10 -7.48 -43.83
CA TRP A 139 -15.50 -6.17 -43.60
C TRP A 139 -14.19 -5.93 -44.37
N LYS A 140 -13.82 -6.82 -45.30
CA LYS A 140 -12.58 -6.76 -46.11
C LYS A 140 -11.29 -6.54 -45.30
N VAL A 141 -11.22 -7.12 -44.10
CA VAL A 141 -10.00 -7.11 -43.30
C VAL A 141 -9.25 -8.41 -43.58
N SER A 142 -7.99 -8.32 -43.99
CA SER A 142 -7.13 -9.50 -44.15
C SER A 142 -6.62 -9.94 -42.79
N VAL A 143 -7.01 -11.13 -42.35
CA VAL A 143 -6.42 -11.79 -41.18
C VAL A 143 -5.23 -12.61 -41.69
N SER A 144 -4.02 -12.26 -41.26
CA SER A 144 -2.76 -12.96 -41.56
C SER A 144 -2.55 -14.16 -40.64
#